data_AF-A0A938QX07-F1
#
_entry.id   AF-A0A938QX07-F1
#
_cell.length_a   1.000
_cell.length_b   1.000
_cell.length_c   1.000
_cell.angle_alpha   90.00
_cell.angle_beta   90.00
_cell.angle_gamma   90.00
#
_symmetry.space_group_name_H-M   'P 1'
#
loop_
_entity.id
_entity.type
_entity.pdbx_description
1 polymer ?
#
loop_
_entity_poly.entity_id
_entity_poly.type
_entity_poly.pdbx_seq_one_letter_code
_entity_poly.pdbx_strand_id
1 'polypeptide(L)'
;MPRFRFLATLSLVVLAACPTTPAPVPLDGPDDAGTILVPCVDDEQCGADGFCRSGVCSTAQCRNKGECAASEICVDERCVPPPAECGGPDDCPGDQLCDGFTDTCFDPDGPPGEGEGEGEGEGEGEGEGEGEGEGEGEQSTVELGGYQLQDRGTAAAQVTRLPEGTALSSGEVLVIARNATRAEFEQFWGPLPSSARYLNAEAESSGVPIVNGNGSRKDRFVILDRSGAVVDGPTTDGVGGNCYARTGGAAEQASSWNVTEAMTSNASPGSTTGVTARGLVISEWCDAPNNFVLEYIELALMP
;
A
#
# COMPACT_ATOMS: atom_id res chain seq x y z
N MET A 1 19.94 38.73 41.37
CA MET A 1 20.23 37.41 40.78
C MET A 1 19.84 36.33 41.78
N PRO A 2 18.70 35.65 41.64
CA PRO A 2 18.34 34.56 42.54
C PRO A 2 18.91 33.23 42.00
N ARG A 3 19.58 32.47 42.88
CA ARG A 3 20.10 31.13 42.60
C ARG A 3 18.98 30.10 42.85
N PHE A 4 18.50 29.46 41.79
CA PHE A 4 17.64 28.28 41.90
C PHE A 4 18.49 27.03 42.14
N ARG A 5 18.20 26.31 43.23
CA ARG A 5 18.74 24.97 43.51
C ARG A 5 17.75 23.94 42.96
N PHE A 6 18.19 23.13 42.01
CA PHE A 6 17.47 21.93 41.60
C PHE A 6 17.78 20.78 42.55
N LEU A 7 16.74 20.19 43.13
CA LEU A 7 16.77 18.91 43.85
C LEU A 7 16.54 17.80 42.82
N ALA A 8 17.52 16.91 42.66
CA ALA A 8 17.40 15.70 41.85
C ALA A 8 16.74 14.60 42.70
N THR A 9 15.56 14.17 42.30
CA THR A 9 14.87 12.99 42.85
C THR A 9 15.35 11.74 42.11
N LEU A 10 15.95 10.83 42.87
CA LEU A 10 16.42 9.52 42.42
C LEU A 10 15.24 8.53 42.51
N SER A 11 14.67 8.13 41.38
CA SER A 11 13.63 7.09 41.33
C SER A 11 14.24 5.69 41.34
N LEU A 12 13.87 4.91 42.35
CA LEU A 12 14.23 3.52 42.55
C LEU A 12 13.37 2.63 41.62
N VAL A 13 14.00 1.95 40.66
CA VAL A 13 13.33 0.97 39.79
C VAL A 13 13.30 -0.39 40.51
N VAL A 14 12.08 -0.88 40.78
CA VAL A 14 11.83 -2.22 41.34
C VAL A 14 11.75 -3.21 40.19
N LEU A 15 12.66 -4.19 40.17
CA LEU A 15 12.65 -5.34 39.27
C LEU A 15 11.59 -6.35 39.72
N ALA A 16 10.55 -6.54 38.91
CA ALA A 16 9.56 -7.59 39.09
C ALA A 16 10.02 -8.91 38.44
N ALA A 17 9.82 -10.02 39.15
CA ALA A 17 10.23 -11.37 38.76
C ALA A 17 9.30 -11.99 37.69
N CYS A 18 9.88 -12.83 36.82
CA CYS A 18 9.20 -13.61 35.78
C CYS A 18 8.21 -14.65 36.35
N PRO A 19 7.03 -14.84 35.72
CA PRO A 19 6.14 -15.94 36.03
C PRO A 19 6.63 -17.26 35.40
N THR A 20 6.47 -18.34 36.16
CA THR A 20 6.77 -19.74 35.80
C THR A 20 5.82 -20.30 34.73
N THR A 21 6.37 -21.08 33.81
CA THR A 21 5.69 -21.84 32.76
C THR A 21 4.62 -22.81 33.30
N PRO A 22 3.41 -22.86 32.70
CA PRO A 22 2.38 -23.84 33.06
C PRO A 22 2.71 -25.23 32.50
N ALA A 23 2.32 -26.26 33.26
CA ALA A 23 2.47 -27.66 32.91
C ALA A 23 1.56 -28.07 31.73
N PRO A 24 1.96 -29.08 30.92
CA PRO A 24 1.17 -29.54 29.79
C PRO A 24 -0.13 -30.22 30.23
N VAL A 25 -1.22 -29.87 29.53
CA VAL A 25 -2.56 -30.47 29.70
C VAL A 25 -2.65 -31.72 28.80
N PRO A 26 -3.13 -32.87 29.29
CA PRO A 26 -3.38 -34.04 28.45
C PRO A 26 -4.60 -33.79 27.55
N LEU A 27 -4.43 -34.01 26.24
CA LEU A 27 -5.54 -34.05 25.29
C LEU A 27 -5.93 -35.52 25.06
N ASP A 28 -7.04 -35.93 25.67
CA ASP A 28 -7.69 -37.21 25.39
C ASP A 28 -8.65 -37.04 24.20
N GLY A 29 -8.28 -37.60 23.04
CA GLY A 29 -9.13 -37.75 21.86
C GLY A 29 -9.03 -39.19 21.36
N PRO A 30 -10.14 -39.90 21.12
CA PRO A 30 -10.13 -41.28 20.64
C PRO A 30 -10.02 -41.32 19.11
N ASP A 31 -9.27 -42.32 18.61
CA ASP A 31 -9.15 -42.80 17.22
C ASP A 31 -7.82 -42.59 16.48
N ASP A 32 -6.70 -42.36 17.18
CA ASP A 32 -5.37 -42.62 16.60
C ASP A 32 -4.88 -44.02 16.98
N ALA A 33 -4.92 -44.93 15.99
CA ALA A 33 -4.27 -46.22 16.07
C ALA A 33 -2.75 -46.05 16.14
N GLY A 34 -2.23 -45.72 17.33
CA GLY A 34 -0.83 -45.88 17.74
C GLY A 34 0.19 -45.46 16.70
N THR A 35 0.12 -44.21 16.21
CA THR A 35 1.19 -43.61 15.41
C THR A 35 2.46 -43.64 16.26
N ILE A 36 3.39 -44.54 15.93
CA ILE A 36 4.70 -44.59 16.57
C ILE A 36 5.39 -43.28 16.20
N LEU A 37 5.44 -42.35 17.16
CA LEU A 37 6.14 -41.10 17.02
C LEU A 37 7.64 -41.41 16.94
N VAL A 38 8.18 -41.43 15.72
CA VAL A 38 9.62 -41.59 15.48
C VAL A 38 10.26 -40.23 15.75
N PRO A 39 11.13 -40.08 16.76
CA PRO A 39 11.80 -38.82 17.00
C PRO A 39 12.83 -38.55 15.89
N CYS A 40 13.03 -37.28 15.58
CA CYS A 40 13.94 -36.85 14.54
C CYS A 40 14.59 -35.51 14.87
N VAL A 41 15.65 -35.17 14.16
CA VAL A 41 16.38 -33.91 14.20
C VAL A 41 16.32 -33.23 12.83
N ASP A 42 16.18 -34.03 11.77
CA ASP A 42 16.07 -33.61 10.38
C ASP A 42 15.21 -34.62 9.58
N ASP A 43 14.88 -34.25 8.34
CA ASP A 43 13.96 -34.99 7.47
C ASP A 43 14.51 -36.35 7.02
N GLU A 44 15.84 -36.52 6.99
CA GLU A 44 16.48 -37.76 6.54
C GLU A 44 16.15 -38.95 7.47
N GLN A 45 15.81 -38.66 8.72
CA GLN A 45 15.45 -39.66 9.73
C GLN A 45 14.01 -40.17 9.61
N CYS A 46 13.19 -39.55 8.76
CA CYS A 46 11.76 -39.82 8.64
C CYS A 46 11.36 -40.71 7.45
N GLY A 47 12.33 -41.22 6.69
CA GLY A 47 12.09 -42.04 5.51
C GLY A 47 11.85 -41.21 4.25
N ALA A 48 11.59 -41.87 3.12
CA ALA A 48 11.52 -41.23 1.80
C ALA A 48 10.39 -40.18 1.68
N ASP A 49 9.33 -40.32 2.49
CA ASP A 49 8.11 -39.53 2.37
C ASP A 49 7.73 -38.82 3.69
N GLY A 50 8.66 -38.73 4.65
CA GLY A 50 8.39 -38.18 5.99
C GLY A 50 9.18 -36.91 6.28
N PHE A 51 8.61 -36.02 7.09
CA PHE A 51 9.25 -34.77 7.51
C PHE A 51 9.43 -34.72 9.02
N CYS A 52 10.57 -34.18 9.47
CA CYS A 52 10.82 -33.90 10.86
C CYS A 52 10.21 -32.58 11.28
N ARG A 53 9.20 -32.66 12.17
CA ARG A 53 8.50 -31.49 12.70
C ARG A 53 8.46 -31.52 14.21
N SER A 54 8.98 -30.47 14.84
CA SER A 54 9.04 -30.35 16.30
C SER A 54 9.68 -31.57 16.98
N GLY A 55 10.64 -32.20 16.29
CA GLY A 55 11.37 -33.36 16.78
C GLY A 55 10.67 -34.72 16.58
N VAL A 56 9.61 -34.78 15.76
CA VAL A 56 8.88 -36.02 15.44
C VAL A 56 8.60 -36.13 13.94
N CYS A 57 8.77 -37.33 13.39
CA CYS A 57 8.44 -37.62 12.00
C CYS A 57 6.93 -37.59 11.76
N SER A 58 6.52 -36.76 10.82
CA SER A 58 5.15 -36.64 10.33
C SER A 58 5.04 -37.27 8.94
N THR A 59 3.87 -37.83 8.62
CA THR A 59 3.48 -38.24 7.26
C THR A 59 2.90 -37.07 6.45
N ALA A 60 3.21 -35.84 6.86
CA ALA A 60 2.95 -34.64 6.06
C ALA A 60 3.48 -34.82 4.65
N GLN A 61 2.78 -34.30 3.65
CA GLN A 61 3.24 -34.30 2.26
C GLN A 61 3.90 -32.97 1.88
N CYS A 62 3.62 -31.91 2.63
CA CYS A 62 4.12 -30.57 2.33
C CYS A 62 4.17 -29.69 3.59
N ARG A 63 5.09 -28.72 3.59
CA ARG A 63 5.23 -27.61 4.55
C ARG A 63 4.85 -26.28 3.93
N ASN A 64 5.02 -26.18 2.63
CA ASN A 64 4.73 -25.02 1.81
C ASN A 64 4.33 -25.49 0.41
N LYS A 65 3.80 -24.56 -0.37
CA LYS A 65 3.31 -24.78 -1.72
C LYS A 65 4.35 -25.39 -2.68
N GLY A 66 5.63 -25.01 -2.55
CA GLY A 66 6.70 -25.48 -3.43
C GLY A 66 7.05 -26.96 -3.29
N GLU A 67 6.51 -27.63 -2.26
CA GLU A 67 6.69 -29.06 -2.04
C GLU A 67 5.60 -29.92 -2.71
N CYS A 68 4.51 -29.29 -3.19
CA CYS A 68 3.44 -29.97 -3.92
C CYS A 68 3.66 -29.95 -5.45
N ALA A 69 2.92 -30.79 -6.17
CA ALA A 69 2.90 -30.71 -7.63
C ALA A 69 2.38 -29.33 -8.10
N ALA A 70 2.76 -28.93 -9.31
CA ALA A 70 2.34 -27.63 -9.88
C ALA A 70 0.81 -27.45 -10.00
N SER A 71 0.03 -28.51 -9.84
CA SER A 71 -1.44 -28.52 -9.85
C SER A 71 -2.08 -28.65 -8.46
N GLU A 72 -1.31 -28.56 -7.39
CA GLU A 72 -1.76 -28.80 -6.00
C GLU A 72 -1.32 -27.65 -5.07
N ILE A 73 -1.96 -27.56 -3.92
CA ILE A 73 -1.64 -26.62 -2.83
C ILE A 73 -1.43 -27.39 -1.52
N CYS A 74 -0.70 -26.77 -0.60
CA CYS A 74 -0.45 -27.36 0.71
C CYS A 74 -1.51 -26.93 1.73
N VAL A 75 -2.47 -27.81 2.04
CA VAL A 75 -3.53 -27.56 3.03
C VAL A 75 -3.43 -28.60 4.12
N ASP A 76 -3.30 -28.15 5.37
CA ASP A 76 -3.17 -29.03 6.55
C ASP A 76 -2.16 -30.16 6.34
N GLU A 77 -0.97 -29.80 5.82
CA GLU A 77 0.15 -30.72 5.57
C GLU A 77 -0.13 -31.80 4.52
N ARG A 78 -1.13 -31.60 3.66
CA ARG A 78 -1.43 -32.48 2.52
C ARG A 78 -1.43 -31.69 1.22
N CYS A 79 -0.88 -32.30 0.18
CA CYS A 79 -1.05 -31.77 -1.16
C CYS A 79 -2.45 -32.14 -1.65
N VAL A 80 -3.26 -31.12 -1.89
CA VAL A 80 -4.63 -31.28 -2.37
C VAL A 80 -4.84 -30.44 -3.62
N PRO A 81 -5.78 -30.80 -4.49
CA PRO A 81 -6.19 -29.93 -5.59
C PRO A 81 -6.64 -28.57 -5.04
N PRO A 82 -6.31 -27.45 -5.71
CA PRO A 82 -6.77 -26.13 -5.29
C PRO A 82 -8.31 -26.07 -5.31
N PRO A 83 -8.93 -25.25 -4.43
CA PRO A 83 -10.36 -24.98 -4.49
C PRO A 83 -10.73 -24.35 -5.85
N ALA A 84 -12.00 -24.47 -6.24
CA ALA A 84 -12.49 -23.90 -7.50
C ALA A 84 -12.49 -22.36 -7.50
N GLU A 85 -12.54 -21.76 -6.31
CA GLU A 85 -12.51 -20.33 -6.05
C GLU A 85 -11.41 -20.06 -5.03
N CYS A 86 -10.60 -19.03 -5.24
CA CYS A 86 -9.54 -18.64 -4.32
C CYS A 86 -10.00 -17.51 -3.39
N GLY A 87 -9.73 -17.62 -2.08
CA GLY A 87 -9.94 -16.55 -1.11
C GLY A 87 -8.66 -15.75 -0.81
N GLY A 88 -7.51 -16.28 -1.22
CA GLY A 88 -6.21 -15.61 -1.12
C GLY A 88 -5.11 -16.30 -1.92
N PRO A 89 -3.88 -15.74 -1.91
CA PRO A 89 -2.76 -16.24 -2.71
C PRO A 89 -2.37 -17.70 -2.41
N ASP A 90 -2.64 -18.19 -1.20
CA ASP A 90 -2.31 -19.56 -0.76
C ASP A 90 -3.26 -20.61 -1.36
N ASP A 91 -4.40 -20.21 -1.91
CA ASP A 91 -5.39 -21.10 -2.53
C ASP A 91 -5.08 -21.43 -3.99
N CYS A 92 -4.12 -20.73 -4.59
CA CYS A 92 -3.75 -20.92 -5.99
C CYS A 92 -2.60 -21.91 -6.14
N PRO A 93 -2.52 -22.72 -7.20
CA PRO A 93 -1.42 -23.66 -7.42
C PRO A 93 -0.15 -22.98 -8.01
N GLY A 94 1.01 -23.63 -7.95
CA GLY A 94 2.28 -23.16 -8.56
C GLY A 94 2.77 -21.76 -8.14
N ASP A 95 2.89 -20.83 -9.08
CA ASP A 95 3.25 -19.42 -8.83
C ASP A 95 2.07 -18.47 -9.11
N GLN A 96 0.86 -19.02 -9.26
CA GLN A 96 -0.34 -18.23 -9.56
C GLN A 96 -0.78 -17.36 -8.39
N LEU A 97 -1.39 -16.22 -8.72
CA LEU A 97 -1.98 -15.26 -7.80
C LEU A 97 -3.51 -15.36 -7.84
N CYS A 98 -4.14 -15.14 -6.69
CA CYS A 98 -5.60 -15.04 -6.63
C CYS A 98 -6.05 -13.66 -7.11
N ASP A 99 -6.88 -13.61 -8.16
CA ASP A 99 -7.59 -12.40 -8.54
C ASP A 99 -8.78 -12.21 -7.59
N GLY A 100 -8.65 -11.27 -6.64
CA GLY A 100 -9.69 -10.97 -5.66
C GLY A 100 -10.97 -10.33 -6.23
N PHE A 101 -11.05 -10.12 -7.55
CA PHE A 101 -12.28 -9.68 -8.21
C PHE A 101 -13.07 -10.84 -8.83
N THR A 102 -12.39 -11.83 -9.41
CA THR A 102 -13.01 -12.98 -10.07
C THR A 102 -12.96 -14.26 -9.25
N ASP A 103 -12.26 -14.25 -8.11
CA ASP A 103 -11.94 -15.41 -7.29
C ASP A 103 -11.24 -16.53 -8.09
N THR A 104 -10.52 -16.17 -9.16
CA THR A 104 -9.78 -17.11 -10.01
C THR A 104 -8.27 -16.95 -9.89
N CYS A 105 -7.55 -18.06 -9.93
CA CYS A 105 -6.10 -18.04 -9.99
C CYS A 105 -5.60 -17.69 -11.39
N PHE A 106 -4.65 -16.76 -11.49
CA PHE A 106 -4.00 -16.38 -12.73
C PHE A 106 -2.47 -16.42 -12.60
N ASP A 107 -1.80 -16.73 -13.71
CA ASP A 107 -0.35 -16.73 -13.80
C ASP A 107 0.13 -15.37 -14.33
N PRO A 108 0.76 -14.50 -13.50
CA PRO A 108 1.23 -13.19 -13.96
C PRO A 108 2.40 -13.28 -14.96
N ASP A 109 3.13 -14.40 -14.98
CA ASP A 109 4.25 -14.65 -15.89
C ASP A 109 3.84 -15.51 -17.10
N GLY A 110 2.61 -16.04 -17.08
CA GLY A 110 2.00 -16.76 -18.20
C GLY A 110 1.83 -15.84 -19.41
N PRO A 111 2.01 -16.35 -20.64
CA PRO A 111 1.61 -15.57 -21.82
C PRO A 111 0.13 -15.22 -21.68
N PRO A 112 -0.29 -13.98 -22.00
CA PRO A 112 -1.68 -13.57 -21.90
C PRO A 112 -2.54 -14.57 -22.66
N GLY A 113 -3.28 -15.39 -21.91
CA GLY A 113 -4.07 -16.47 -22.45
C GLY A 113 -5.10 -15.88 -23.38
N GLU A 114 -5.07 -16.29 -24.64
CA GLU A 114 -6.13 -16.00 -25.60
C GLU A 114 -7.42 -16.58 -25.04
N GLY A 115 -8.27 -15.72 -24.47
CA GLY A 115 -9.59 -16.10 -24.01
C GLY A 115 -10.36 -16.66 -25.20
N GLU A 116 -10.58 -17.97 -25.21
CA GLU A 116 -11.43 -18.65 -26.18
C GLU A 116 -12.89 -18.28 -25.94
N GLY A 117 -13.27 -17.07 -26.37
CA GLY A 117 -14.65 -16.65 -26.54
C GLY A 117 -15.15 -17.10 -27.90
N GLU A 118 -15.57 -18.37 -28.03
CA GLU A 118 -16.33 -18.81 -29.20
C GLU A 118 -17.75 -18.24 -29.13
N GLY A 119 -17.94 -17.08 -29.77
CA GLY A 119 -19.24 -16.49 -30.03
C GLY A 119 -19.39 -16.19 -31.53
N GLU A 120 -19.70 -17.21 -32.33
CA GLU A 120 -20.10 -17.00 -33.72
C GLU A 120 -21.51 -16.39 -33.77
N GLY A 121 -21.57 -15.09 -34.09
CA GLY A 121 -22.80 -14.37 -34.38
C GLY A 121 -22.65 -13.60 -35.68
N GLU A 122 -22.92 -14.26 -36.82
CA GLU A 122 -23.10 -13.59 -38.11
C GLU A 122 -24.45 -12.86 -38.12
N GLY A 123 -24.40 -11.52 -38.08
CA GLY A 123 -25.54 -10.65 -38.24
C GLY A 123 -25.21 -9.51 -39.20
N GLU A 124 -25.46 -9.72 -40.50
CA GLU A 124 -25.45 -8.65 -41.50
C GLU A 124 -26.68 -7.75 -41.28
N GLY A 125 -26.46 -6.57 -40.72
CA GLY A 125 -27.46 -5.53 -40.57
C GLY A 125 -26.90 -4.20 -41.05
N GLU A 126 -27.16 -3.84 -42.31
CA GLU A 126 -26.97 -2.49 -42.83
C GLU A 126 -27.98 -1.54 -42.15
N GLY A 127 -27.54 -0.93 -41.06
CA GLY A 127 -28.26 0.15 -40.39
C GLY A 127 -27.41 1.41 -40.41
N GLU A 128 -27.75 2.36 -41.28
CA GLU A 128 -27.30 3.75 -41.18
C GLU A 128 -27.92 4.38 -39.92
N GLY A 129 -27.31 4.10 -38.78
CA GLY A 129 -27.58 4.78 -37.53
C GLY A 129 -26.49 5.82 -37.31
N GLU A 130 -26.85 7.10 -37.41
CA GLU A 130 -26.11 8.20 -36.80
C GLU A 130 -26.14 8.01 -35.27
N GLY A 131 -25.36 7.05 -34.79
CA GLY A 131 -25.11 6.84 -33.38
C GLY A 131 -24.00 7.78 -32.97
N GLU A 132 -24.38 8.90 -32.34
CA GLU A 132 -23.48 9.62 -31.43
C GLU A 132 -23.14 8.67 -30.28
N GLY A 133 -22.17 7.78 -30.55
CA GLY A 133 -21.59 6.92 -29.54
C GLY A 133 -20.82 7.80 -28.59
N GLU A 134 -21.50 8.21 -27.52
CA GLU A 134 -20.84 8.62 -26.29
C GLU A 134 -19.99 7.45 -25.84
N GLY A 135 -18.74 7.43 -26.31
CA GLY A 135 -17.77 6.40 -25.98
C GLY A 135 -17.70 6.33 -24.47
N GLU A 136 -18.13 5.19 -23.92
CA GLU A 136 -17.99 4.89 -22.52
C GLU A 136 -16.52 5.12 -22.16
N GLY A 137 -16.29 6.21 -21.43
CA GLY A 137 -14.96 6.72 -21.15
C GLY A 137 -14.20 5.64 -20.41
N GLU A 138 -13.33 4.94 -21.13
CA GLU A 138 -12.40 3.97 -20.60
C GLU A 138 -11.69 4.65 -19.43
N GLN A 139 -12.00 4.20 -18.21
CA GLN A 139 -11.41 4.77 -17.01
C GLN A 139 -9.92 4.50 -17.08
N SER A 140 -9.14 5.55 -17.39
CA SER A 140 -7.69 5.40 -17.45
C SER A 140 -7.18 5.13 -16.05
N THR A 141 -6.67 3.92 -15.83
CA THR A 141 -5.90 3.55 -14.64
C THR A 141 -4.43 3.77 -14.91
N VAL A 142 -3.71 4.38 -13.97
CA VAL A 142 -2.27 4.56 -14.02
C VAL A 142 -1.62 3.76 -12.90
N GLU A 143 -0.73 2.84 -13.28
CA GLU A 143 0.15 2.12 -12.37
C GLU A 143 1.27 3.04 -11.88
N LEU A 144 1.23 3.37 -10.59
CA LEU A 144 2.15 4.27 -9.91
C LEU A 144 3.30 3.54 -9.19
N GLY A 145 3.28 2.20 -9.11
CA GLY A 145 4.38 1.44 -8.53
C GLY A 145 5.74 1.87 -9.10
N GLY A 146 6.71 2.16 -8.24
CA GLY A 146 8.06 2.62 -8.65
C GLY A 146 8.18 4.10 -9.02
N TYR A 147 7.08 4.86 -9.11
CA TYR A 147 7.14 6.32 -9.23
C TYR A 147 7.81 6.93 -8.00
N GLN A 148 8.33 8.15 -8.14
CA GLN A 148 8.98 8.87 -7.06
C GLN A 148 8.30 10.20 -6.82
N LEU A 149 8.07 10.50 -5.54
CA LEU A 149 7.76 11.84 -5.08
C LEU A 149 9.02 12.44 -4.47
N GLN A 150 9.46 13.59 -4.98
CA GLN A 150 10.70 14.24 -4.56
C GLN A 150 10.48 15.66 -4.06
N ASP A 151 11.15 16.06 -2.98
CA ASP A 151 11.34 17.47 -2.61
C ASP A 151 12.65 18.00 -3.22
N ARG A 152 12.54 18.90 -4.21
CA ARG A 152 13.66 19.61 -4.86
C ARG A 152 13.93 20.99 -4.24
N GLY A 153 13.34 21.24 -3.08
CA GLY A 153 13.56 22.42 -2.26
C GLY A 153 14.88 22.42 -1.49
N THR A 154 15.51 21.26 -1.36
CA THR A 154 16.71 21.04 -0.56
C THR A 154 17.94 20.69 -1.39
N ALA A 155 19.12 20.88 -0.80
CA ALA A 155 20.40 20.52 -1.45
C ALA A 155 20.55 19.00 -1.66
N ALA A 156 19.90 18.19 -0.82
CA ALA A 156 19.81 16.74 -0.97
C ALA A 156 18.34 16.37 -1.12
N ALA A 157 17.93 16.01 -2.34
CA ALA A 157 16.54 15.70 -2.64
C ALA A 157 16.03 14.61 -1.69
N GLN A 158 14.94 14.90 -1.00
CA GLN A 158 14.21 13.89 -0.22
C GLN A 158 13.30 13.13 -1.20
N VAL A 159 13.22 11.81 -1.07
CA VAL A 159 12.52 10.95 -2.03
C VAL A 159 11.69 9.92 -1.31
N THR A 160 10.45 9.74 -1.76
CA THR A 160 9.60 8.58 -1.44
C THR A 160 9.29 7.84 -2.73
N ARG A 161 9.50 6.52 -2.74
CA ARG A 161 9.09 5.65 -3.86
C ARG A 161 7.72 5.08 -3.55
N LEU A 162 6.82 5.12 -4.53
CA LEU A 162 5.51 4.51 -4.40
C LEU A 162 5.64 2.98 -4.48
N PRO A 163 5.04 2.21 -3.55
CA PRO A 163 5.09 0.74 -3.56
C PRO A 163 4.53 0.15 -4.85
N GLU A 164 5.03 -1.01 -5.26
CA GLU A 164 4.43 -1.79 -6.36
C GLU A 164 2.95 -2.10 -6.07
N GLY A 165 2.13 -2.17 -7.13
CA GLY A 165 0.67 -2.31 -7.02
C GLY A 165 -0.08 -1.05 -6.60
N THR A 166 0.61 0.08 -6.38
CA THR A 166 -0.08 1.38 -6.24
C THR A 166 -0.63 1.78 -7.60
N ALA A 167 -1.94 1.96 -7.70
CA ALA A 167 -2.61 2.43 -8.91
C ALA A 167 -3.65 3.50 -8.57
N LEU A 168 -3.96 4.37 -9.54
CA LEU A 168 -5.08 5.30 -9.46
C LEU A 168 -5.91 5.22 -10.73
N SER A 169 -7.23 5.15 -10.56
CA SER A 169 -8.19 5.34 -11.65
C SER A 169 -8.52 6.83 -11.82
N SER A 170 -8.97 7.21 -13.01
CA SER A 170 -9.43 8.59 -13.27
C SER A 170 -10.49 9.03 -12.25
N GLY A 171 -10.24 10.16 -11.59
CA GLY A 171 -11.06 10.72 -10.52
C GLY A 171 -10.69 10.26 -9.10
N GLU A 172 -9.82 9.26 -8.95
CA GLU A 172 -9.29 8.86 -7.64
C GLU A 172 -8.14 9.77 -7.19
N VAL A 173 -7.85 9.69 -5.89
CA VAL A 173 -6.75 10.40 -5.23
C VAL A 173 -5.95 9.45 -4.36
N LEU A 174 -4.64 9.70 -4.28
CA LEU A 174 -3.72 9.06 -3.35
C LEU A 174 -3.24 10.10 -2.33
N VAL A 175 -3.67 9.92 -1.08
CA VAL A 175 -3.16 10.69 0.05
C VAL A 175 -1.91 10.00 0.60
N ILE A 176 -0.78 10.69 0.56
CA ILE A 176 0.50 10.20 1.07
C ILE A 176 0.80 10.99 2.34
N ALA A 177 0.60 10.37 3.51
CA ALA A 177 0.93 10.97 4.79
C ALA A 177 2.39 10.73 5.15
N ARG A 178 2.97 11.62 5.96
CA ARG A 178 4.37 11.55 6.38
C ARG A 178 4.67 10.29 7.17
N ASN A 179 4.12 10.16 8.37
CA ASN A 179 4.32 8.99 9.22
C ASN A 179 3.11 8.75 10.14
N ALA A 180 1.97 8.43 9.53
CA ALA A 180 0.73 8.22 10.26
C ALA A 180 -0.07 7.06 9.65
N THR A 181 -0.75 6.30 10.50
CA THR A 181 -1.78 5.36 10.05
C THR A 181 -2.98 6.13 9.47
N ARG A 182 -3.75 5.49 8.60
CA ARG A 182 -4.98 6.08 8.04
C ARG A 182 -5.93 6.56 9.14
N ALA A 183 -6.08 5.77 10.20
CA ALA A 183 -6.98 6.11 11.31
C ALA A 183 -6.52 7.37 12.06
N GLU A 184 -5.23 7.52 12.34
CA GLU A 184 -4.67 8.73 12.96
C GLU A 184 -4.82 9.96 12.04
N PHE A 185 -4.61 9.76 10.74
CA PHE A 185 -4.81 10.81 9.73
C PHE A 185 -6.26 11.29 9.68
N GLU A 186 -7.20 10.36 9.55
CA GLU A 186 -8.64 10.66 9.46
C GLU A 186 -9.19 11.25 10.77
N GLN A 187 -8.61 10.90 11.92
CA GLN A 187 -8.95 11.51 13.20
C GLN A 187 -8.59 13.00 13.24
N PHE A 188 -7.50 13.40 12.59
CA PHE A 188 -7.02 14.77 12.61
C PHE A 188 -7.59 15.62 11.49
N TRP A 189 -7.48 15.15 10.24
CA TRP A 189 -7.90 15.89 9.05
C TRP A 189 -9.37 15.68 8.68
N GLY A 190 -10.02 14.67 9.25
CA GLY A 190 -11.37 14.25 8.89
C GLY A 190 -11.38 13.00 8.00
N PRO A 191 -12.54 12.34 7.86
CA PRO A 191 -12.65 11.10 7.12
C PRO A 191 -12.35 11.31 5.63
N LEU A 192 -11.53 10.43 5.05
CA LEU A 192 -11.30 10.41 3.61
C LEU A 192 -12.50 9.74 2.90
N PRO A 193 -12.82 10.13 1.65
CA PRO A 193 -13.82 9.42 0.86
C PRO A 193 -13.36 7.98 0.60
N SER A 194 -14.31 7.08 0.33
CA SER A 194 -14.01 5.66 0.06
C SER A 194 -13.19 5.45 -1.21
N SER A 195 -13.23 6.41 -2.15
CA SER A 195 -12.42 6.41 -3.37
C SER A 195 -10.98 6.88 -3.15
N ALA A 196 -10.65 7.44 -1.98
CA ALA A 196 -9.28 7.84 -1.68
C ALA A 196 -8.43 6.63 -1.28
N ARG A 197 -7.29 6.49 -1.96
CA ARG A 197 -6.19 5.62 -1.56
C ARG A 197 -5.36 6.33 -0.49
N TYR A 198 -4.73 5.55 0.39
CA TYR A 198 -3.91 6.07 1.47
C TYR A 198 -2.58 5.34 1.54
N LEU A 199 -1.49 6.10 1.66
CA LEU A 199 -0.14 5.59 1.85
C LEU A 199 0.50 6.28 3.07
N ASN A 200 1.01 5.48 4.00
CA ASN A 200 1.95 5.97 5.00
C ASN A 200 3.37 5.93 4.40
N ALA A 201 4.02 7.08 4.25
CA ALA A 201 5.36 7.16 3.66
C ALA A 201 6.49 6.76 4.63
N GLU A 202 6.20 6.65 5.93
CA GLU A 202 7.19 6.36 6.98
C GLU A 202 8.37 7.37 6.99
N ALA A 203 8.12 8.60 6.57
CA ALA A 203 9.10 9.67 6.40
C ALA A 203 9.38 10.39 7.74
N GLU A 204 10.19 9.77 8.62
CA GLU A 204 10.51 10.35 9.93
C GLU A 204 11.42 11.58 9.84
N SER A 205 12.62 11.41 9.29
CA SER A 205 13.67 12.45 9.20
C SER A 205 14.18 12.67 7.77
N SER A 206 13.80 11.79 6.85
CA SER A 206 14.07 11.84 5.43
C SER A 206 12.91 11.23 4.67
N GLY A 207 12.75 11.61 3.41
CA GLY A 207 11.61 11.20 2.59
C GLY A 207 10.61 12.33 2.43
N VAL A 208 9.50 12.01 1.78
CA VAL A 208 8.43 12.93 1.42
C VAL A 208 7.09 12.29 1.83
N PRO A 209 6.14 13.04 2.39
CA PRO A 209 6.15 14.48 2.65
C PRO A 209 6.94 14.87 3.90
N ILE A 210 7.81 15.87 3.76
CA ILE A 210 8.32 16.67 4.87
C ILE A 210 8.13 18.12 4.45
N VAL A 211 7.13 18.79 5.02
CA VAL A 211 6.75 20.18 4.69
C VAL A 211 7.27 21.09 5.80
N ASN A 212 8.49 21.58 5.67
CA ASN A 212 9.15 22.38 6.71
C ASN A 212 9.93 23.58 6.15
N GLY A 213 9.54 24.04 4.96
CA GLY A 213 10.09 25.22 4.33
C GLY A 213 10.08 26.41 5.29
N ASN A 214 11.22 27.07 5.44
CA ASN A 214 11.39 28.28 6.24
C ASN A 214 11.97 29.40 5.35
N GLY A 215 12.15 30.62 5.85
CA GLY A 215 12.53 31.77 5.01
C GLY A 215 13.64 31.52 3.96
N SER A 216 14.60 30.62 4.22
CA SER A 216 15.67 30.24 3.28
C SER A 216 15.50 28.87 2.58
N ARG A 217 14.62 27.98 3.07
CA ARG A 217 14.31 26.67 2.47
C ARG A 217 12.88 26.70 1.93
N LYS A 218 12.69 26.44 0.63
CA LYS A 218 11.36 26.35 0.03
C LYS A 218 11.14 24.92 -0.44
N ASP A 219 10.13 24.23 0.07
CA ASP A 219 9.83 22.88 -0.39
C ASP A 219 9.20 22.93 -1.79
N ARG A 220 9.65 22.05 -2.69
CA ARG A 220 9.15 22.01 -4.08
C ARG A 220 9.01 20.56 -4.52
N PHE A 221 7.79 20.09 -4.62
CA PHE A 221 7.49 18.69 -4.88
C PHE A 221 7.44 18.39 -6.38
N VAL A 222 7.93 17.22 -6.77
CA VAL A 222 7.92 16.72 -8.15
C VAL A 222 7.50 15.26 -8.15
N ILE A 223 6.65 14.87 -9.10
CA ILE A 223 6.38 13.48 -9.43
C ILE A 223 7.32 13.06 -10.56
N LEU A 224 8.04 11.96 -10.37
CA LEU A 224 8.82 11.31 -11.42
C LEU A 224 8.23 9.93 -11.71
N ASP A 225 8.16 9.57 -12.98
CA ASP A 225 7.83 8.20 -13.38
C ASP A 225 8.99 7.22 -13.10
N ARG A 226 8.79 5.95 -13.46
CA ARG A 226 9.79 4.87 -13.32
C ARG A 226 11.11 5.16 -14.06
N SER A 227 11.05 5.92 -15.15
CA SER A 227 12.23 6.30 -15.94
C SER A 227 12.97 7.51 -15.36
N GLY A 228 12.36 8.21 -14.40
CA GLY A 228 12.86 9.46 -13.84
C GLY A 228 12.42 10.71 -14.61
N ALA A 229 11.49 10.59 -15.57
CA ALA A 229 10.91 11.72 -16.25
C ALA A 229 9.90 12.44 -15.35
N VAL A 230 9.86 13.77 -15.45
CA VAL A 230 8.91 14.59 -14.67
C VAL A 230 7.50 14.42 -15.24
N VAL A 231 6.58 13.99 -14.38
CA VAL A 231 5.15 13.88 -14.70
C VAL A 231 4.42 15.16 -14.31
N ASP A 232 4.66 15.66 -13.11
CA ASP A 232 4.13 16.93 -12.61
C ASP A 232 5.11 17.58 -11.63
N GLY A 233 5.00 18.91 -11.49
CA GLY A 233 5.95 19.72 -10.71
C GLY A 233 7.12 20.28 -11.52
N PRO A 234 8.05 21.01 -10.87
CA PRO A 234 8.06 21.32 -9.45
C PRO A 234 6.88 22.20 -9.05
N THR A 235 6.37 21.99 -7.84
CA THR A 235 5.36 22.87 -7.26
C THR A 235 5.90 24.29 -7.04
N THR A 236 5.00 25.24 -6.74
CA THR A 236 5.38 26.55 -6.20
C THR A 236 6.20 26.39 -4.91
N ASP A 237 6.95 27.44 -4.55
CA ASP A 237 7.73 27.50 -3.32
C ASP A 237 6.85 27.32 -2.08
N GLY A 238 7.00 26.19 -1.41
CA GLY A 238 6.35 25.86 -0.14
C GLY A 238 7.04 26.52 1.06
N VAL A 239 6.22 26.98 1.99
CA VAL A 239 6.59 27.45 3.33
C VAL A 239 5.75 26.68 4.34
N GLY A 240 6.39 26.22 5.41
CA GLY A 240 5.72 25.57 6.54
C GLY A 240 4.69 26.48 7.20
N GLY A 241 3.72 25.85 7.86
CA GLY A 241 2.54 26.46 8.45
C GLY A 241 1.42 26.73 7.45
N ASN A 242 1.50 26.20 6.21
CA ASN A 242 0.49 26.42 5.17
C ASN A 242 -0.01 25.11 4.54
N CYS A 243 -1.24 25.16 4.02
CA CYS A 243 -1.75 24.22 3.02
C CYS A 243 -1.78 24.88 1.64
N TYR A 244 -1.60 24.07 0.60
CA TYR A 244 -1.57 24.48 -0.80
C TYR A 244 -2.52 23.58 -1.56
N ALA A 245 -3.62 24.13 -2.06
CA ALA A 245 -4.59 23.41 -2.89
C ALA A 245 -4.52 23.92 -4.34
N ARG A 246 -4.36 23.01 -5.29
CA ARG A 246 -4.25 23.35 -6.72
C ARG A 246 -5.61 23.77 -7.26
N THR A 247 -5.65 24.91 -7.92
CA THR A 247 -6.86 25.43 -8.60
C THR A 247 -6.80 25.22 -10.12
N GLY A 248 -5.63 24.91 -10.67
CA GLY A 248 -5.45 24.68 -12.11
C GLY A 248 -4.03 24.93 -12.60
N GLY A 249 -3.83 25.00 -13.91
CA GLY A 249 -2.57 25.43 -14.53
C GLY A 249 -1.35 24.56 -14.20
N ALA A 250 -0.15 25.10 -14.47
CA ALA A 250 1.12 24.40 -14.28
C ALA A 250 1.60 24.51 -12.81
N ALA A 251 2.16 23.42 -12.27
CA ALA A 251 2.46 23.29 -10.85
C ALA A 251 3.45 24.34 -10.33
N GLU A 252 4.35 24.85 -11.17
CA GLU A 252 5.36 25.84 -10.80
C GLU A 252 4.81 27.26 -10.66
N GLN A 253 3.58 27.52 -11.11
CA GLN A 253 2.99 28.86 -11.09
C GLN A 253 2.30 29.12 -9.75
N ALA A 254 2.70 30.16 -9.02
CA ALA A 254 2.05 30.51 -7.76
C ALA A 254 0.53 30.78 -7.91
N SER A 255 0.09 31.29 -9.06
CA SER A 255 -1.34 31.50 -9.36
C SER A 255 -2.15 30.22 -9.53
N SER A 256 -1.50 29.07 -9.65
CA SER A 256 -2.13 27.75 -9.70
C SER A 256 -2.52 27.22 -8.32
N TRP A 257 -2.15 27.91 -7.25
CA TRP A 257 -2.32 27.44 -5.87
C TRP A 257 -3.15 28.41 -5.06
N ASN A 258 -4.16 27.88 -4.37
CA ASN A 258 -4.76 28.54 -3.24
C ASN A 258 -3.91 28.21 -2.00
N VAL A 259 -3.36 29.23 -1.34
CA VAL A 259 -2.48 29.06 -0.17
C VAL A 259 -3.19 29.59 1.06
N THR A 260 -3.31 28.74 2.07
CA THR A 260 -3.97 29.05 3.34
C THR A 260 -3.09 28.66 4.51
N GLU A 261 -3.30 29.28 5.67
CA GLU A 261 -2.67 28.81 6.91
C GLU A 261 -3.10 27.37 7.20
N ALA A 262 -2.17 26.56 7.70
CA ALA A 262 -2.41 25.16 7.98
C ALA A 262 -3.36 24.98 9.17
N MET A 263 -4.60 24.63 8.86
CA MET A 263 -5.64 24.29 9.81
C MET A 263 -6.47 23.17 9.22
N THR A 264 -7.04 22.31 10.06
CA THR A 264 -7.90 21.20 9.61
C THR A 264 -9.13 21.68 8.83
N SER A 265 -9.56 22.94 9.03
CA SER A 265 -10.65 23.55 8.26
C SER A 265 -10.26 24.09 6.88
N ASN A 266 -8.96 24.21 6.60
CA ASN A 266 -8.45 24.81 5.37
C ASN A 266 -7.84 23.77 4.41
N ALA A 267 -7.70 22.54 4.88
CA ALA A 267 -7.29 21.38 4.08
C ALA A 267 -8.51 20.56 3.69
N SER A 268 -8.46 19.90 2.54
CA SER A 268 -9.53 19.02 2.09
C SER A 268 -8.98 17.72 1.48
N PRO A 269 -8.20 16.93 2.24
CA PRO A 269 -7.62 15.70 1.71
C PRO A 269 -8.73 14.76 1.27
N GLY A 270 -8.50 14.10 0.14
CA GLY A 270 -9.49 13.29 -0.55
C GLY A 270 -10.30 14.05 -1.61
N SER A 271 -10.09 15.36 -1.82
CA SER A 271 -10.95 16.19 -2.67
C SER A 271 -10.21 16.82 -3.84
N THR A 272 -10.70 16.56 -5.05
CA THR A 272 -10.23 17.23 -6.28
C THR A 272 -11.06 18.48 -6.63
N THR A 273 -11.86 18.98 -5.69
CA THR A 273 -12.76 20.11 -5.93
C THR A 273 -11.98 21.35 -6.36
N GLY A 274 -12.23 21.81 -7.59
CA GLY A 274 -11.58 23.01 -8.14
C GLY A 274 -10.24 22.75 -8.82
N VAL A 275 -9.73 21.52 -8.84
CA VAL A 275 -8.55 21.16 -9.63
C VAL A 275 -8.95 21.06 -11.10
N THR A 276 -8.34 21.86 -11.97
CA THR A 276 -8.59 21.85 -13.43
C THR A 276 -7.43 21.32 -14.26
N ALA A 277 -6.32 20.94 -13.61
CA ALA A 277 -5.20 20.28 -14.28
C ALA A 277 -5.61 18.84 -14.69
N ARG A 278 -5.00 18.31 -15.76
CA ARG A 278 -5.31 16.98 -16.32
C ARG A 278 -4.17 16.00 -16.07
N GLY A 279 -4.47 14.70 -16.06
CA GLY A 279 -3.49 13.64 -15.82
C GLY A 279 -3.13 13.48 -14.34
N LEU A 280 -2.02 12.79 -14.08
CA LEU A 280 -1.49 12.63 -12.73
C LEU A 280 -0.86 13.93 -12.24
N VAL A 281 -1.44 14.52 -11.20
CA VAL A 281 -1.05 15.82 -10.68
C VAL A 281 -0.90 15.80 -9.18
N ILE A 282 -0.04 16.68 -8.65
CA ILE A 282 -0.07 17.07 -7.25
C ILE A 282 -1.27 18.02 -7.10
N SER A 283 -2.26 17.63 -6.30
CA SER A 283 -3.51 18.39 -6.09
C SER A 283 -3.50 19.19 -4.80
N GLU A 284 -2.91 18.66 -3.73
CA GLU A 284 -2.84 19.34 -2.44
C GLU A 284 -1.58 18.93 -1.66
N TRP A 285 -1.06 19.80 -0.80
CA TRP A 285 -0.18 19.40 0.32
C TRP A 285 -0.33 20.35 1.50
N CYS A 286 -0.09 19.84 2.71
CA CYS A 286 -0.19 20.67 3.90
C CYS A 286 0.84 20.33 4.98
N ASP A 287 1.32 21.39 5.65
CA ASP A 287 2.11 21.29 6.89
C ASP A 287 1.18 21.16 8.10
N ALA A 288 1.06 19.97 8.69
CA ALA A 288 0.12 19.73 9.77
C ALA A 288 0.43 20.57 11.05
N PRO A 289 -0.52 21.40 11.54
CA PRO A 289 -0.24 22.33 12.63
C PRO A 289 0.05 21.59 13.94
N ASN A 290 1.26 21.80 14.48
CA ASN A 290 1.76 21.20 15.72
C ASN A 290 1.86 19.66 15.70
N ASN A 291 1.70 19.01 14.55
CA ASN A 291 1.77 17.55 14.45
C ASN A 291 2.38 17.10 13.13
N PHE A 292 3.69 17.28 13.01
CA PHE A 292 4.44 17.04 11.78
C PHE A 292 4.25 15.64 11.20
N VAL A 293 3.96 14.59 12.00
CA VAL A 293 3.74 13.24 11.45
C VAL A 293 2.49 13.12 10.58
N LEU A 294 1.59 14.11 10.64
CA LEU A 294 0.36 14.20 9.86
C LEU A 294 0.47 15.11 8.63
N GLU A 295 1.66 15.63 8.33
CA GLU A 295 1.93 16.29 7.05
C GLU A 295 1.56 15.35 5.88
N TYR A 296 1.06 15.91 4.78
CA TYR A 296 0.69 15.10 3.62
C TYR A 296 0.91 15.80 2.28
N ILE A 297 1.02 14.98 1.23
CA ILE A 297 0.86 15.37 -0.16
C ILE A 297 -0.22 14.49 -0.77
N GLU A 298 -1.07 15.07 -1.60
CA GLU A 298 -2.11 14.40 -2.36
C GLU A 298 -1.76 14.40 -3.85
N LEU A 299 -1.90 13.23 -4.47
CA LEU A 299 -1.87 13.05 -5.92
C LEU A 299 -3.29 12.79 -6.41
N ALA A 300 -3.69 13.39 -7.51
CA ALA A 300 -4.96 13.14 -8.18
C ALA A 300 -4.73 12.69 -9.61
N LEU A 301 -5.50 11.73 -10.09
CA LEU A 301 -5.56 11.40 -11.51
C LEU A 301 -6.79 12.07 -12.13
N MET A 302 -6.57 13.17 -12.83
CA MET A 302 -7.64 13.97 -13.42
C MET A 302 -7.89 13.57 -14.88
N PRO A 303 -9.16 13.58 -15.34
CA PRO A 303 -9.52 13.19 -16.71
C PRO A 303 -9.00 14.14 -17.80
#